data_AF-A0AAJ0LIM6-F1
#
_entry.id   AF-A0AAJ0LIM6-F1
#
_cell.length_a   1.000
_cell.length_b   1.000
_cell.length_c   1.000
_cell.angle_alpha   90.00
_cell.angle_beta   90.00
_cell.angle_gamma   90.00
#
_symmetry.space_group_name_H-M   'P 1'
#
loop_
_entity.id
_entity.type
_entity.pdbx_description
1 polymer ?
#
loop_
_entity_poly.entity_id
_entity_poly.type
_entity_poly.pdbx_seq_one_letter_code
_entity_poly.pdbx_strand_id
1 'polypeptide(L)'
;MLNNVATAVNRADRQRVRRHPNSLDCVLFSKRVDREDDGQAFDGSPLLGGAGMLSSEDEVNYTWVQAADARINFAQGFAAQLGNTSDDGRRLNYEDQVLEASIEPEHEPGSEGYVQPVKDMLVAVLVGGGVIVNYQIVDVTGEINIPPYTRKYLLNPRPDEAPTAELD
;
A
#
# COMPACT_ATOMS: atom_id res chain seq x y z
N MET A 1 11.57 -2.00 -29.80
CA MET A 1 12.16 -0.80 -29.16
C MET A 1 11.21 -0.08 -28.20
N LEU A 2 9.88 -0.10 -28.40
CA LEU A 2 8.91 0.52 -27.48
C LEU A 2 8.95 -0.06 -26.05
N ASN A 3 9.02 -1.39 -25.88
CA ASN A 3 8.96 -2.03 -24.55
C ASN A 3 10.20 -1.77 -23.68
N ASN A 4 11.36 -1.54 -24.30
CA ASN A 4 12.62 -1.35 -23.58
C ASN A 4 12.63 -0.03 -22.79
N VAL A 5 11.93 0.99 -23.28
CA VAL A 5 11.83 2.30 -22.61
C VAL A 5 11.03 2.16 -21.32
N ALA A 6 9.87 1.48 -21.36
CA ALA A 6 9.04 1.25 -20.18
C ALA A 6 9.80 0.45 -19.10
N THR A 7 10.52 -0.61 -19.49
CA THR A 7 11.34 -1.39 -18.54
C THR A 7 12.46 -0.54 -17.93
N ALA A 8 13.11 0.32 -18.72
CA ALA A 8 14.16 1.20 -18.23
C ALA A 8 13.64 2.24 -17.24
N VAL A 9 12.46 2.83 -17.49
CA VAL A 9 11.87 3.81 -16.57
C VAL A 9 11.41 3.15 -15.28
N ASN A 10 10.75 1.98 -15.33
CA ASN A 10 10.35 1.27 -14.11
C ASN A 10 11.56 0.89 -13.24
N ARG A 11 12.66 0.46 -13.88
CA ARG A 11 13.93 0.20 -13.18
C ARG A 11 14.49 1.48 -12.54
N ALA A 12 14.45 2.61 -13.26
CA ALA A 12 14.94 3.88 -12.74
C ALA A 12 14.08 4.39 -11.56
N ASP A 13 12.76 4.28 -11.66
CA ASP A 13 11.83 4.67 -10.60
C ASP A 13 12.05 3.83 -9.34
N ARG A 14 12.22 2.52 -9.50
CA ARG A 14 12.58 1.64 -8.39
C ARG A 14 13.91 2.00 -7.74
N GLN A 15 14.93 2.32 -8.54
CA GLN A 15 16.22 2.77 -8.01
C GLN A 15 16.08 4.12 -7.28
N ARG A 16 15.22 5.02 -7.76
CA ARG A 16 14.87 6.25 -7.06
C ARG A 16 14.27 5.91 -5.70
N VAL A 17 13.21 5.12 -5.62
CA VAL A 17 12.57 4.78 -4.34
C VAL A 17 13.55 4.08 -3.39
N ARG A 18 14.39 3.16 -3.85
CA ARG A 18 15.31 2.45 -2.96
C ARG A 18 16.48 3.29 -2.45
N ARG A 19 17.02 4.19 -3.29
CA ARG A 19 18.26 4.94 -2.99
C ARG A 19 18.04 6.39 -2.61
N HIS A 20 16.79 6.87 -2.62
CA HIS A 20 16.51 8.25 -2.25
C HIS A 20 16.75 8.46 -0.74
N PRO A 21 17.36 9.59 -0.35
CA PRO A 21 17.76 9.84 1.04
C PRO A 21 16.57 9.92 2.01
N ASN A 22 15.41 10.35 1.52
CA ASN A 22 14.17 10.43 2.32
C ASN A 22 13.30 9.17 2.21
N SER A 23 13.84 8.08 1.67
CA SER A 23 13.13 6.81 1.67
C SER A 23 13.24 6.14 3.03
N LEU A 24 12.13 5.58 3.50
CA LEU A 24 12.03 4.87 4.76
C LEU A 24 11.82 3.38 4.50
N ASP A 25 12.26 2.56 5.44
CA ASP A 25 12.00 1.13 5.41
C ASP A 25 10.54 0.88 5.84
N CYS A 26 9.87 -0.04 5.16
CA CYS A 26 8.50 -0.41 5.49
C CYS A 26 8.24 -1.89 5.25
N VAL A 27 7.22 -2.41 5.93
CA VAL A 27 6.76 -3.79 5.77
C VAL A 27 5.34 -3.78 5.23
N LEU A 28 5.10 -4.57 4.20
CA LEU A 28 3.79 -4.74 3.58
C LEU A 28 3.07 -5.92 4.19
N PHE A 29 1.79 -5.73 4.49
CA PHE A 29 0.92 -6.77 4.99
C PHE A 29 -0.30 -6.95 4.08
N SER A 30 -0.63 -8.20 3.79
CA SER A 30 -1.87 -8.58 3.12
C SER A 30 -2.94 -8.94 4.14
N LYS A 31 -4.17 -8.48 3.90
CA LYS A 31 -5.34 -8.87 4.70
C LYS A 31 -5.67 -10.34 4.40
N ARG A 32 -5.63 -11.19 5.42
CA ARG A 32 -6.15 -12.56 5.36
C ARG A 32 -7.45 -12.63 6.14
N VAL A 33 -8.52 -13.06 5.49
CA VAL A 33 -9.82 -13.26 6.14
C VAL A 33 -9.81 -14.59 6.89
N ASP A 34 -10.17 -14.58 8.17
CA ASP A 34 -10.10 -15.74 9.07
C ASP A 34 -11.39 -16.56 9.10
N ARG A 35 -12.13 -16.61 7.99
CA ARG A 35 -13.34 -17.43 7.91
C ARG A 35 -12.97 -18.89 8.18
N GLU A 36 -13.47 -19.44 9.28
CA GLU A 36 -13.63 -20.88 9.41
C GLU A 36 -14.60 -21.30 8.30
N ASP A 37 -14.08 -21.99 7.30
CA ASP A 37 -14.91 -22.68 6.33
C ASP A 37 -15.71 -23.71 7.12
N ASP A 38 -16.96 -23.39 7.47
CA ASP A 38 -17.89 -24.32 8.08
C ASP A 38 -18.26 -25.32 6.98
N GLY A 39 -17.33 -26.25 6.77
CA GLY A 39 -17.25 -27.14 5.64
C GLY A 39 -18.41 -28.11 5.63
N GLN A 40 -19.50 -27.71 4.99
CA GLN A 40 -20.21 -28.60 4.09
C GLN A 40 -20.26 -27.97 2.71
N ALA A 41 -19.14 -28.12 2.00
CA ALA A 41 -19.15 -28.18 0.54
C ALA A 41 -20.09 -29.31 0.10
N PHE A 42 -21.36 -28.99 -0.14
CA PHE A 42 -22.23 -29.89 -0.87
C PHE A 42 -21.85 -29.80 -2.34
N ASP A 43 -21.07 -30.78 -2.80
CA ASP A 43 -20.84 -31.07 -4.23
C ASP A 43 -19.96 -30.09 -5.02
N GLY A 44 -18.70 -29.90 -4.56
CA GLY A 44 -17.56 -29.55 -5.42
C GLY A 44 -17.64 -28.24 -6.23
N SER A 45 -18.63 -27.39 -5.97
CA SER A 45 -18.84 -26.10 -6.61
C SER A 45 -18.62 -25.00 -5.57
N PRO A 46 -17.89 -23.91 -5.92
CA PRO A 46 -17.81 -22.76 -5.02
C PRO A 46 -19.23 -22.29 -4.74
N LEU A 47 -19.58 -22.10 -3.47
CA LEU A 47 -20.91 -21.68 -3.03
C LEU A 47 -21.34 -20.39 -3.78
N LEU A 48 -22.13 -20.56 -4.83
CA LEU A 48 -22.88 -19.52 -5.53
C LEU A 48 -24.06 -19.11 -4.65
N GLY A 49 -23.78 -18.36 -3.58
CA GLY A 49 -24.76 -17.76 -2.69
C GLY A 49 -24.17 -16.49 -2.08
N GLY A 50 -24.99 -15.51 -1.68
CA GLY A 50 -24.61 -14.12 -1.36
C GLY A 50 -23.41 -13.87 -0.43
N ALA A 51 -22.84 -14.90 0.18
CA ALA A 51 -21.54 -14.90 0.87
C ALA A 51 -20.30 -14.79 -0.06
N GLY A 52 -20.45 -15.01 -1.37
CA GLY A 52 -19.40 -14.78 -2.38
C GLY A 52 -19.36 -13.35 -2.94
N MET A 53 -20.24 -12.46 -2.45
CA MET A 53 -20.36 -11.07 -2.89
C MET A 53 -19.82 -10.05 -1.88
N LEU A 54 -19.50 -10.46 -0.65
CA LEU A 54 -18.85 -9.58 0.32
C LEU A 54 -17.38 -9.44 -0.09
N SER A 55 -16.97 -8.22 -0.41
CA SER A 55 -15.55 -7.92 -0.59
C SER A 55 -14.86 -8.09 0.76
N SER A 56 -13.55 -8.34 0.74
CA SER A 56 -12.74 -8.38 1.97
C SER A 56 -12.83 -7.10 2.80
N GLU A 57 -13.39 -6.02 2.25
CA GLU A 57 -13.60 -4.73 2.93
C GLU A 57 -14.69 -4.82 4.01
N ASP A 58 -15.70 -5.67 3.84
CA ASP A 58 -16.88 -5.77 4.71
C ASP A 58 -16.74 -6.81 5.84
N GLU A 59 -15.62 -7.53 5.90
CA GLU A 59 -15.39 -8.61 6.85
C GLU A 59 -14.70 -8.12 8.14
N VAL A 60 -15.28 -8.49 9.28
CA VAL A 60 -14.87 -8.02 10.62
C VAL A 60 -13.71 -8.85 11.20
N ASN A 61 -13.60 -10.12 10.81
CA ASN A 61 -12.56 -11.03 11.31
C ASN A 61 -11.46 -11.24 10.26
N TYR A 62 -10.33 -10.59 10.46
CA TYR A 62 -9.15 -10.73 9.60
C TYR A 62 -7.85 -10.61 10.40
N THR A 63 -6.81 -11.20 9.85
CA THR A 63 -5.44 -11.14 10.35
C THR A 63 -4.52 -10.55 9.28
N TRP A 64 -3.61 -9.67 9.71
CA TRP A 64 -2.55 -9.14 8.84
C TRP A 64 -1.40 -10.14 8.73
N VAL A 65 -1.08 -10.55 7.52
CA VAL A 65 0.05 -11.45 7.23
C VAL A 65 1.13 -10.67 6.50
N GLN A 66 2.37 -10.73 6.99
CA GLN A 66 3.51 -10.10 6.34
C GLN A 66 3.67 -10.66 4.92
N ALA A 67 3.68 -9.75 3.95
CA ALA A 67 3.74 -10.07 2.54
C ALA A 67 5.15 -9.85 1.97
N ALA A 68 5.75 -8.68 2.23
CA ALA A 68 7.10 -8.37 1.79
C ALA A 68 7.70 -7.18 2.52
N ASP A 69 9.03 -7.17 2.63
CA ASP A 69 9.79 -5.98 3.04
C ASP A 69 9.97 -5.04 1.84
N ALA A 70 9.85 -3.74 2.10
CA ALA A 70 9.79 -2.72 1.07
C ALA A 70 10.44 -1.40 1.53
N ARG A 71 10.59 -0.48 0.57
CA ARG A 71 10.93 0.91 0.84
C ARG A 71 9.83 1.82 0.33
N ILE A 72 9.53 2.85 1.12
CA ILE A 72 8.56 3.89 0.81
C ILE A 72 9.26 5.22 0.63
N ASN A 73 8.80 6.03 -0.32
CA ASN A 73 9.24 7.39 -0.50
C ASN A 73 8.04 8.34 -0.68
N PHE A 74 7.95 9.33 0.21
CA PHE A 74 6.92 10.38 0.20
C PHE A 74 7.28 11.58 -0.70
N ALA A 75 8.16 11.42 -1.69
CA ALA A 75 8.77 12.50 -2.49
C ALA A 75 7.83 13.30 -3.42
N GLN A 76 6.50 13.20 -3.27
CA GLN A 76 5.59 14.12 -3.94
C GLN A 76 5.56 15.41 -3.14
N GLY A 77 5.92 16.54 -3.78
CA GLY A 77 5.91 17.83 -3.13
C GLY A 77 4.59 18.06 -2.42
N PHE A 78 4.65 18.33 -1.11
CA PHE A 78 3.47 18.70 -0.36
C PHE A 78 2.90 19.99 -0.94
N ALA A 79 1.82 19.88 -1.71
CA ALA A 79 1.03 21.01 -2.15
C ALA A 79 -0.24 21.02 -1.29
N ALA A 80 -0.25 21.86 -0.26
CA ALA A 80 -1.49 22.13 0.46
C ALA A 80 -2.56 22.55 -0.57
N GLN A 81 -3.68 21.84 -0.60
CA GLN A 81 -4.79 22.16 -1.50
C GLN A 81 -5.20 23.64 -1.29
N LEU A 82 -5.47 24.36 -2.37
CA LEU A 82 -5.79 25.79 -2.30
C LEU A 82 -7.05 25.98 -1.41
N GLY A 83 -6.92 26.74 -0.32
CA GLY A 83 -7.99 26.89 0.68
C GLY A 83 -7.87 26.00 1.91
N ASN A 84 -6.83 25.15 2.00
CA ASN A 84 -6.59 24.29 3.16
C ASN A 84 -5.87 25.00 4.32
N THR A 85 -5.91 26.33 4.36
CA THR A 85 -5.37 27.13 5.46
C THR A 85 -6.56 27.73 6.21
N SER A 86 -6.51 27.72 7.54
CA SER A 86 -7.51 28.42 8.35
C SER A 86 -7.66 29.87 7.91
N ASP A 87 -8.82 30.45 8.16
CA ASP A 87 -9.09 31.87 7.89
C ASP A 87 -8.06 32.82 8.51
N ASP A 88 -7.42 32.43 9.62
CA ASP A 88 -6.35 33.19 10.30
C ASP A 88 -4.94 32.92 9.72
N GLY A 89 -4.80 32.09 8.70
CA GLY A 89 -3.52 31.77 8.06
C GLY A 89 -2.54 30.93 8.90
N ARG A 90 -2.88 30.60 10.16
CA ARG A 90 -1.95 30.03 11.15
C ARG A 90 -1.91 28.51 11.21
N ARG A 91 -2.98 27.84 10.79
CA ARG A 91 -3.08 26.37 10.81
C ARG A 91 -3.53 25.87 9.45
N LEU A 92 -3.06 24.71 9.07
CA LEU A 92 -3.60 23.97 7.94
C LEU A 92 -4.79 23.14 8.46
N ASN A 93 -5.90 23.13 7.71
CA ASN A 93 -7.09 22.35 8.05
C ASN A 93 -6.89 20.91 7.57
N TYR A 94 -5.89 20.23 8.12
CA TYR A 94 -5.68 18.82 7.85
C TYR A 94 -6.85 18.00 8.40
N GLU A 95 -7.85 17.71 7.57
CA GLU A 95 -8.50 16.39 7.64
C GLU A 95 -7.45 15.32 7.30
N ASP A 96 -7.65 14.07 7.70
CA ASP A 96 -6.76 12.95 7.35
C ASP A 96 -6.65 12.84 5.83
N GLN A 97 -5.66 13.54 5.27
CA GLN A 97 -5.50 13.65 3.82
C GLN A 97 -4.77 12.42 3.33
N VAL A 98 -5.26 11.92 2.20
CA VAL A 98 -4.62 10.84 1.46
C VAL A 98 -3.24 11.31 1.00
N LEU A 99 -2.19 10.61 1.43
CA LEU A 99 -0.80 10.89 1.08
C LEU A 99 -0.42 10.13 -0.18
N GLU A 100 0.28 10.77 -1.10
CA GLU A 100 0.83 10.08 -2.27
C GLU A 100 2.27 9.63 -1.99
N ALA A 101 2.55 8.35 -2.20
CA ALA A 101 3.88 7.79 -2.03
C ALA A 101 4.22 6.78 -3.14
N SER A 102 5.51 6.58 -3.36
CA SER A 102 6.02 5.45 -4.14
C SER A 102 6.49 4.35 -3.20
N ILE A 103 6.06 3.11 -3.45
CA ILE A 103 6.39 1.94 -2.63
C ILE A 103 7.01 0.89 -3.53
N GLU A 104 8.17 0.39 -3.14
CA GLU A 104 8.91 -0.61 -3.91
C GLU A 104 9.40 -1.74 -3.00
N PRO A 105 9.00 -3.00 -3.28
CA PRO A 105 9.49 -4.17 -2.56
C PRO A 105 11.00 -4.34 -2.70
N GLU A 106 11.61 -5.01 -1.72
CA GLU A 106 13.04 -5.29 -1.74
C GLU A 106 13.43 -6.26 -2.87
N HIS A 107 12.62 -7.30 -3.09
CA HIS A 107 12.80 -8.34 -4.12
C HIS A 107 12.46 -7.86 -5.53
N GLU A 108 13.17 -8.31 -6.56
CA GLU A 108 13.00 -7.85 -7.94
C GLU A 108 11.74 -8.42 -8.59
N PRO A 109 11.09 -7.70 -9.55
CA PRO A 109 9.88 -8.23 -10.17
C PRO A 109 10.22 -9.52 -10.93
N GLY A 110 9.52 -10.61 -10.58
CA GLY A 110 9.75 -11.94 -11.14
C GLY A 110 10.71 -12.82 -10.34
N SER A 111 11.28 -12.35 -9.23
CA SER A 111 11.94 -13.23 -8.25
C SER A 111 10.93 -13.78 -7.23
N GLU A 112 11.28 -14.91 -6.62
CA GLU A 112 10.57 -15.41 -5.43
C GLU A 112 10.62 -14.34 -4.31
N GLY A 113 9.51 -14.15 -3.59
CA GLY A 113 9.38 -13.12 -2.56
C GLY A 113 8.98 -11.72 -3.07
N TYR A 114 8.84 -11.50 -4.39
CA TYR A 114 8.28 -10.25 -4.89
C TYR A 114 6.76 -10.21 -4.72
N VAL A 115 6.29 -9.22 -3.96
CA VAL A 115 4.87 -8.90 -3.83
C VAL A 115 4.62 -7.53 -4.43
N GLN A 116 3.75 -7.46 -5.44
CA GLN A 116 3.33 -6.17 -5.97
C GLN A 116 2.37 -5.49 -4.97
N PRO A 117 2.65 -4.24 -4.53
CA PRO A 117 1.71 -3.52 -3.67
C PRO A 117 0.40 -3.25 -4.42
N VAL A 118 -0.72 -3.55 -3.76
CA VAL A 118 -2.09 -3.40 -4.27
C VAL A 118 -2.99 -2.72 -3.23
N LYS A 119 -4.20 -2.34 -3.64
CA LYS A 119 -5.23 -1.78 -2.75
C LYS A 119 -5.45 -2.69 -1.53
N ASP A 120 -5.77 -2.08 -0.40
CA ASP A 120 -6.12 -2.70 0.89
C ASP A 120 -4.98 -3.43 1.59
N MET A 121 -3.75 -3.32 1.08
CA MET A 121 -2.57 -3.68 1.84
C MET A 121 -2.29 -2.63 2.92
N LEU A 122 -1.87 -3.11 4.09
CA LEU A 122 -1.34 -2.29 5.16
C LEU A 122 0.16 -2.10 4.95
N VAL A 123 0.62 -0.88 5.16
CA VAL A 123 2.02 -0.46 5.02
C VAL A 123 2.48 0.05 6.38
N ALA A 124 3.32 -0.73 7.05
CA ALA A 124 3.93 -0.35 8.32
C ALA A 124 5.26 0.35 8.05
N VAL A 125 5.31 1.67 8.26
CA VAL A 125 6.52 2.47 8.01
C VAL A 125 7.37 2.55 9.27
N LEU A 126 8.63 2.15 9.15
CA LEU A 126 9.61 2.12 10.23
C LEU A 126 10.33 3.49 10.26
N VAL A 127 9.81 4.41 11.09
CA VAL A 127 10.36 5.78 11.20
C VAL A 127 11.64 5.81 12.05
N GLY A 128 11.95 4.70 12.72
CA GLY A 128 13.08 4.54 13.62
C GLY A 128 12.71 4.79 15.08
N GLY A 129 13.58 4.39 16.01
CA GLY A 129 13.35 4.56 17.45
C GLY A 129 12.17 3.74 18.00
N GLY A 130 11.79 2.65 17.33
CA GLY A 130 10.65 1.81 17.69
C GLY A 130 9.28 2.41 17.30
N VAL A 131 9.25 3.53 16.58
CA VAL A 131 8.00 4.16 16.12
C VAL A 131 7.61 3.57 14.77
N ILE A 132 6.43 2.96 14.74
CA ILE A 132 5.79 2.42 13.54
C ILE A 132 4.59 3.28 13.21
N VAL A 133 4.48 3.69 11.95
CA VAL A 133 3.32 4.44 11.44
C VAL A 133 2.64 3.62 10.36
N ASN A 134 1.37 3.30 10.58
CA ASN A 134 0.60 2.44 9.70
C ASN A 134 -0.23 3.26 8.71
N TYR A 135 -0.21 2.80 7.46
CA TYR A 135 -1.01 3.36 6.37
C TYR A 135 -1.74 2.24 5.63
N GLN A 136 -2.91 2.51 5.07
CA GLN A 136 -3.58 1.62 4.13
C GLN A 136 -3.47 2.17 2.71
N ILE A 137 -3.19 1.30 1.74
CA ILE A 137 -3.28 1.65 0.32
C ILE A 137 -4.77 1.75 -0.06
N VAL A 138 -5.26 2.97 -0.26
CA VAL A 138 -6.65 3.24 -0.65
C VAL A 138 -6.83 3.15 -2.15
N ASP A 139 -5.83 3.59 -2.91
CA ASP A 139 -5.86 3.53 -4.37
C ASP A 139 -4.43 3.50 -4.95
N VAL A 140 -4.33 3.13 -6.22
CA VAL A 140 -3.09 3.13 -6.98
C VAL A 140 -3.20 4.19 -8.07
N THR A 141 -2.60 5.35 -7.81
CA THR A 141 -2.49 6.42 -8.80
C THR A 141 -1.29 6.18 -9.70
N GLY A 142 -1.55 5.86 -10.96
CA GLY A 142 -0.50 5.80 -11.98
C GLY A 142 -1.13 6.00 -13.34
N GLU A 143 -0.42 6.63 -14.26
CA GLU A 143 -0.82 6.59 -15.66
C GLU A 143 -0.59 5.17 -16.18
N ILE A 144 -1.57 4.28 -15.94
CA ILE A 144 -1.55 2.91 -16.47
C ILE A 144 -1.68 2.95 -18.01
N ASN A 145 -2.18 4.06 -18.57
CA ASN A 145 -2.49 4.19 -19.99
C ASN A 145 -1.38 4.86 -20.83
N ILE A 146 -0.44 5.58 -20.21
CA ILE A 146 0.61 6.32 -20.94
C ILE A 146 1.96 6.01 -20.29
N PRO A 147 2.97 5.56 -21.06
CA PRO A 147 4.33 5.43 -20.53
C PRO A 147 4.81 6.77 -19.95
N PRO A 148 5.39 6.78 -18.73
CA PRO A 148 5.89 5.64 -17.97
C PRO A 148 4.89 5.10 -16.94
N TYR A 149 4.71 3.77 -16.91
CA TYR A 149 3.82 3.05 -15.98
C TYR A 149 4.31 3.06 -14.52
N THR A 150 4.79 4.20 -14.02
CA THR A 150 5.20 4.37 -12.62
C THR A 150 3.96 4.40 -11.75
N ARG A 151 3.85 3.42 -10.86
CA ARG A 151 2.75 3.35 -9.91
C ARG A 151 3.07 4.23 -8.72
N LYS A 152 2.11 5.04 -8.33
CA LYS A 152 2.08 5.70 -7.04
C LYS A 152 0.88 5.17 -6.27
N TYR A 153 0.96 5.34 -4.97
CA TYR A 153 0.02 4.78 -4.02
C TYR A 153 -0.55 5.91 -3.19
N LEU A 154 -1.87 5.91 -3.10
CA LEU A 154 -2.63 6.78 -2.23
C LEU A 154 -2.80 6.09 -0.88
N LEU A 155 -2.27 6.72 0.16
CA LEU A 155 -2.15 6.19 1.50
C LEU A 155 -3.03 6.96 2.47
N ASN A 156 -3.84 6.24 3.23
CA ASN A 156 -4.60 6.82 4.34
C ASN A 156 -3.96 6.37 5.67
N PRO A 157 -3.66 7.28 6.61
CA PRO A 157 -3.22 6.87 7.94
C PRO A 157 -4.23 5.92 8.61
N ARG A 158 -3.70 4.85 9.21
CA ARG A 158 -4.47 3.88 10.01
C ARG A 158 -3.82 3.72 11.39
N PRO A 159 -3.93 4.72 12.27
CA PRO A 159 -3.34 4.66 13.61
C PRO A 159 -4.07 3.67 14.54
N ASP A 160 -5.28 3.26 14.17
CA ASP A 160 -6.15 2.31 14.84
C ASP A 160 -5.70 0.85 14.65
N GLU A 161 -5.00 0.56 13.55
CA GLU A 161 -4.55 -0.77 13.20
C GLU A 161 -3.13 -1.01 13.72
N ALA A 162 -2.90 -2.15 14.37
CA ALA A 162 -1.57 -2.64 14.69
C ALA A 162 -1.28 -3.90 13.86
N PRO A 163 -0.08 -4.04 13.26
CA PRO A 163 0.30 -5.29 12.62
C PRO A 163 0.28 -6.40 13.68
N THR A 164 -0.38 -7.52 13.37
CA THR A 164 -0.51 -8.65 14.29
C THR A 164 0.81 -9.41 14.45
N ALA A 165 1.75 -9.25 13.51
CA ALA A 165 3.08 -9.86 13.59
C ALA A 165 4.04 -8.95 14.38
N GLU A 166 4.84 -9.55 15.27
CA GLU A 166 5.98 -8.89 15.89
C GLU A 166 6.96 -8.48 14.77
N LEU A 167 7.15 -7.17 14.63
CA LEU A 167 8.13 -6.59 13.71
C LEU A 167 9.49 -6.61 14.41
N ASP A 168 10.34 -7.56 14.04
CA ASP A 168 11.74 -7.67 14.50
C ASP A 168 12.67 -6.62 13.84
#